data_AF-A0A2D5QC57-F1
#
_entry.id   AF-A0A2D5QC57-F1
#
_cell.length_a   1.000
_cell.length_b   1.000
_cell.length_c   1.000
_cell.angle_alpha   90.00
_cell.angle_beta   90.00
_cell.angle_gamma   90.00
#
_symmetry.space_group_name_H-M   'P 1'
#
loop_
_entity.id
_entity.type
_entity.pdbx_description
1 polymer ?
#
loop_
_entity_poly.entity_id
_entity_poly.type
_entity_poly.pdbx_seq_one_letter_code
_entity_poly.pdbx_strand_id
1 'polypeptide(L)'
;MGLFDRFKKKTKEAVDRKEITVEEGTNEAEEILQKREELLISIEKSKTKDAPIVDTQSVEIKEDEWDDFSNDVLKNPFSKETNKKTRKIAQQAQKTDRIKSRKPTQIKTIDRMKTTTGRELVPL
;
A
#
# COMPACT_ATOMS: atom_id res chain seq x y z
N MET A 1 0.62 29.32 -14.95
CA MET A 1 1.67 28.36 -14.57
C MET A 1 1.05 27.04 -14.17
N GLY A 2 1.44 25.97 -14.86
CA GLY A 2 0.95 24.61 -14.62
C GLY A 2 1.42 24.05 -13.28
N LEU A 3 0.95 22.85 -12.94
CA LEU A 3 1.29 22.17 -11.67
C LEU A 3 2.80 21.94 -11.53
N PHE A 4 3.46 21.53 -12.62
CA PHE A 4 4.92 21.36 -12.67
C PHE A 4 5.69 22.68 -12.63
N ASP A 5 5.14 23.79 -13.15
CA ASP A 5 5.80 25.10 -13.04
C ASP A 5 5.80 25.59 -11.60
N ARG A 6 4.70 25.34 -10.87
CA ARG A 6 4.60 25.66 -9.44
C ARG A 6 5.60 24.82 -8.63
N PHE A 7 5.74 23.54 -8.95
CA PHE A 7 6.75 22.67 -8.32
C PHE A 7 8.15 23.20 -8.61
N LYS A 8 8.51 23.44 -9.87
CA LYS A 8 9.83 23.97 -10.25
C LYS A 8 10.14 25.31 -9.59
N LYS A 9 9.14 26.19 -9.47
CA LYS A 9 9.30 27.47 -8.77
C LYS A 9 9.61 27.26 -7.29
N LYS A 10 8.82 26.42 -6.60
CA LYS A 10 9.03 26.11 -5.18
C LYS A 10 10.37 25.43 -4.93
N THR A 11 10.78 24.49 -5.78
CA THR A 11 12.07 23.82 -5.62
C THR A 11 13.24 24.78 -5.82
N LYS A 12 13.15 25.70 -6.79
CA LYS A 12 14.18 26.73 -6.97
C LYS A 12 14.25 27.69 -5.78
N GLU A 13 13.10 28.19 -5.33
CA GLU A 13 13.02 29.08 -4.17
C GLU A 13 13.61 28.45 -2.91
N ALA A 14 13.34 27.17 -2.67
CA ALA A 14 13.84 26.45 -1.50
C ALA A 14 15.36 26.17 -1.59
N VAL A 15 15.90 25.97 -2.80
CA VAL A 15 17.35 25.85 -3.04
C VAL A 15 18.03 27.20 -2.85
N ASP A 16 17.48 28.27 -3.42
CA ASP A 16 18.05 29.62 -3.34
C ASP A 16 18.11 30.13 -1.89
N ARG A 17 17.12 29.77 -1.08
CA ARG A 17 17.05 30.14 0.34
C ARG A 17 17.79 29.18 1.27
N LYS A 18 18.43 28.14 0.72
CA LYS A 18 19.11 27.07 1.50
C LYS A 18 18.20 26.45 2.58
N GLU A 19 16.89 26.38 2.32
CA GLU A 19 15.90 25.87 3.29
C GLU A 19 15.94 24.33 3.41
N ILE A 20 16.45 23.64 2.39
CA ILE A 20 16.43 22.16 2.31
C ILE A 20 17.75 21.55 2.79
N THR A 21 18.88 22.21 2.54
CA THR A 21 20.22 21.68 2.80
C THR A 21 21.02 22.67 3.62
N VAL A 22 21.51 22.21 4.76
CA VAL A 22 22.47 22.93 5.59
C VAL A 22 23.88 22.74 5.00
N GLU A 23 24.69 23.80 4.98
CA GLU A 23 26.06 23.74 4.45
C GLU A 23 27.00 22.95 5.37
N GLU A 24 27.90 22.17 4.78
CA GLU A 24 28.92 21.40 5.48
C GLU A 24 29.90 22.35 6.20
N GLY A 25 30.18 22.09 7.48
CA GLY A 25 31.02 22.94 8.34
C GLY A 25 30.27 24.04 9.10
N THR A 26 28.94 24.05 9.06
CA THR A 26 28.13 24.85 9.98
C THR A 26 27.82 24.08 11.27
N ASN A 27 27.64 24.78 12.39
CA ASN A 27 27.33 24.15 13.68
C ASN A 27 26.07 23.25 13.61
N GLU A 28 25.06 23.67 12.84
CA GLU A 28 23.83 22.90 12.66
C GLU A 28 24.10 21.56 11.94
N ALA A 29 24.98 21.54 10.93
CA ALA A 29 25.36 20.31 10.25
C ALA A 29 26.08 19.34 11.18
N GLU A 30 26.97 19.83 12.05
CA GLU A 30 27.68 19.01 13.03
C GLU A 30 26.73 18.39 14.06
N GLU A 31 25.78 19.16 14.58
CA GLU A 31 24.76 18.64 15.51
C GLU A 31 23.90 17.53 14.87
N ILE A 32 23.54 17.68 13.59
CA ILE A 32 22.76 16.67 12.86
C ILE A 32 23.57 15.37 12.71
N LEU A 33 24.87 15.47 12.43
CA LEU A 33 25.75 14.30 12.34
C LEU A 33 25.86 13.59 13.69
N GLN A 34 26.03 14.32 14.79
CA GLN A 34 26.07 13.73 16.13
C GLN A 34 24.77 12.99 16.47
N LYS A 35 23.60 13.63 16.23
CA LYS A 35 22.29 12.99 16.42
C LYS A 35 22.15 11.71 15.60
N ARG A 36 22.65 11.70 14.36
CA ARG A 36 22.64 10.50 13.51
C ARG A 36 23.45 9.37 14.14
N GLU A 37 24.65 9.65 14.63
CA GLU A 37 25.51 8.65 15.28
C GLU A 37 24.84 8.08 16.53
N GLU A 38 24.25 8.92 17.37
CA GLU A 38 23.52 8.50 18.57
C GLU A 38 22.34 7.57 18.26
N LEU A 39 21.57 7.89 17.20
CA LEU A 39 20.46 7.06 16.74
C LEU A 39 20.96 5.70 16.22
N LEU A 40 22.05 5.68 15.46
CA LEU A 40 22.65 4.43 14.98
C LEU A 40 23.10 3.54 16.13
N ILE A 41 23.79 4.11 17.12
CA ILE A 41 24.21 3.40 18.34
C ILE A 41 22.98 2.87 19.09
N SER A 42 21.91 3.65 19.18
CA SER A 42 20.67 3.22 19.84
C SER A 42 20.00 2.05 19.13
N ILE A 43 20.00 2.06 17.79
CA ILE A 43 19.48 0.96 16.95
C ILE A 43 20.35 -0.29 17.09
N GLU A 44 21.68 -0.16 17.15
CA GLU A 44 22.57 -1.31 17.37
C GLU A 44 22.41 -1.91 18.77
N LYS A 45 22.23 -1.05 19.78
CA LYS A 45 21.93 -1.48 21.16
C LYS A 45 20.55 -2.14 21.28
N SER A 46 19.56 -1.73 20.50
CA SER A 46 18.24 -2.41 20.51
C SER A 46 18.35 -3.79 19.85
N LYS A 47 19.04 -3.90 18.72
CA LYS A 47 19.25 -5.18 18.01
C LYS A 47 19.97 -6.24 18.84
N THR A 48 20.81 -5.83 19.78
CA THR A 48 21.54 -6.74 20.69
C THR A 48 20.77 -7.08 21.97
N LYS A 49 19.69 -6.35 22.28
CA LYS A 49 18.80 -6.62 23.42
C LYS A 49 17.60 -7.50 23.05
N ASP A 50 17.33 -7.68 21.76
CA ASP A 50 16.42 -8.71 21.29
C ASP A 50 17.12 -10.08 21.44
N ALA A 51 17.02 -10.63 22.65
CA ALA A 51 17.23 -12.05 22.88
C ALA A 51 16.38 -12.85 21.88
N PRO A 52 16.81 -14.05 21.43
CA PRO A 52 15.93 -14.90 20.64
C PRO A 52 14.64 -15.07 21.42
N ILE A 53 13.51 -14.74 20.78
CA ILE A 53 12.18 -14.97 21.34
C ILE A 53 12.12 -16.47 21.64
N VAL A 54 12.27 -16.82 22.91
CA VAL A 54 12.07 -18.19 23.36
C VAL A 54 10.56 -18.36 23.38
N ASP A 55 10.05 -19.13 22.42
CA ASP A 55 8.67 -19.58 22.33
C ASP A 55 8.32 -20.47 23.54
N THR A 56 8.13 -19.88 24.71
CA THR A 56 7.52 -20.57 25.84
C THR A 56 6.77 -19.58 26.72
N GLN A 57 5.50 -19.35 26.37
CA GLN A 57 4.41 -19.43 27.34
C GLN A 57 3.08 -19.38 26.61
N SER A 58 2.33 -20.48 26.78
CA SER A 58 0.92 -20.62 26.48
C SER A 58 0.11 -19.49 27.12
N VAL A 59 -0.10 -18.42 26.38
CA VAL A 59 -1.14 -17.44 26.68
C VAL A 59 -2.40 -17.97 26.02
N GLU A 60 -3.45 -18.22 26.81
CA GLU A 60 -4.78 -18.53 26.30
C GLU A 60 -5.15 -17.51 25.23
N ILE A 61 -5.14 -17.97 23.98
CA ILE A 61 -5.50 -17.19 22.81
C ILE A 61 -6.99 -16.93 22.94
N LYS A 62 -7.37 -15.75 23.45
CA LYS A 62 -8.64 -15.15 23.05
C LYS A 62 -8.55 -15.07 21.53
N GLU A 63 -9.46 -15.75 20.86
CA GLU A 63 -9.58 -15.76 19.40
C GLU A 63 -9.63 -14.32 18.92
N ASP A 64 -8.46 -13.79 18.58
CA ASP A 64 -8.28 -12.55 17.89
C ASP A 64 -8.95 -12.79 16.53
N GLU A 65 -10.09 -12.14 16.29
CA GLU A 65 -10.85 -12.16 15.02
C GLU A 65 -10.06 -11.45 13.89
N TRP A 66 -8.74 -11.55 13.92
CA TRP A 66 -7.86 -11.20 12.83
C TRP A 66 -7.76 -12.43 11.94
N ASP A 67 -8.14 -12.27 10.67
CA ASP A 67 -7.99 -13.32 9.67
C ASP A 67 -6.58 -13.91 9.73
N ASP A 68 -6.49 -15.20 10.04
CA ASP A 68 -5.23 -15.92 10.16
C ASP A 68 -4.59 -16.05 8.76
N PHE A 69 -3.76 -15.07 8.40
CA PHE A 69 -3.01 -15.03 7.14
C PHE A 69 -1.97 -16.15 7.03
N SER A 70 -1.88 -17.06 8.01
CA SER A 70 -1.06 -18.28 7.95
C SER A 70 -1.36 -19.16 6.73
N ASN A 71 -2.56 -19.06 6.13
CA ASN A 71 -2.92 -19.75 4.89
C ASN A 71 -2.62 -18.95 3.60
N ASP A 72 -2.38 -17.65 3.71
CA ASP A 72 -1.99 -16.83 2.57
C ASP A 72 -0.50 -17.04 2.32
N VAL A 73 -0.20 -17.89 1.33
CA VAL A 73 1.16 -18.06 0.81
C VAL A 73 1.73 -16.68 0.54
N LEU A 74 2.71 -16.26 1.36
CA LEU A 74 3.43 -14.98 1.28
C LEU A 74 4.15 -14.87 -0.07
N LYS A 75 3.39 -14.61 -1.13
CA LYS A 75 3.93 -14.37 -2.46
C LYS A 75 4.58 -13.00 -2.43
N ASN A 76 5.91 -13.01 -2.39
CA ASN A 76 6.72 -11.81 -2.49
C ASN A 76 6.16 -10.88 -3.61
N PRO A 77 5.73 -9.65 -3.27
CA PRO A 77 5.11 -8.75 -4.24
C PRO A 77 6.05 -8.32 -5.38
N PHE A 78 7.36 -8.52 -5.19
CA PHE A 78 8.45 -8.24 -6.13
C PHE A 78 8.99 -9.48 -6.86
N SER A 79 8.51 -10.70 -6.57
CA SER A 79 8.88 -11.89 -7.34
C SER A 79 8.19 -11.97 -8.71
N LYS A 80 7.39 -10.95 -9.04
CA LYS A 80 6.75 -10.82 -10.35
C LYS A 80 7.82 -10.77 -11.43
N GLU A 81 7.51 -11.41 -12.54
CA GLU A 81 8.40 -11.62 -13.67
C GLU A 81 9.08 -10.33 -14.13
N THR A 82 10.39 -10.38 -14.31
CA THR A 82 11.26 -9.23 -14.62
C THR A 82 11.03 -8.65 -16.02
N ASN A 83 10.43 -9.42 -16.93
CA ASN A 83 10.26 -9.05 -18.33
C ASN A 83 8.88 -8.45 -18.64
N LYS A 84 8.85 -7.32 -19.38
CA LYS A 84 7.62 -6.61 -19.76
C LYS A 84 6.59 -7.50 -20.47
N LYS A 85 7.06 -8.42 -21.33
CA LYS A 85 6.21 -9.30 -22.14
C LYS A 85 5.49 -10.34 -21.28
N THR A 86 6.22 -11.00 -20.38
CA THR A 86 5.66 -12.06 -19.54
C THR A 86 4.67 -11.45 -18.54
N ARG A 87 5.00 -10.30 -17.92
CA ARG A 87 4.09 -9.56 -17.04
C ARG A 87 2.75 -9.24 -17.70
N LYS A 88 2.76 -8.87 -18.98
CA LYS A 88 1.53 -8.58 -19.74
C LYS A 88 0.67 -9.83 -19.92
N ILE A 89 1.29 -10.97 -20.21
CA ILE A 89 0.60 -12.27 -20.36
C ILE A 89 -0.02 -12.69 -19.03
N ALA A 90 0.74 -12.63 -17.93
CA ALA A 90 0.24 -12.97 -16.59
C ALA A 90 -0.93 -12.06 -16.16
N GLN A 91 -0.85 -10.75 -16.42
CA GLN A 91 -1.96 -9.83 -16.16
C GLN A 91 -3.19 -10.13 -17.02
N GLN A 92 -3.00 -10.52 -18.28
CA GLN A 92 -4.10 -10.89 -19.16
C GLN A 92 -4.79 -12.17 -18.68
N ALA A 93 -4.01 -13.19 -18.28
CA ALA A 93 -4.54 -14.43 -17.69
C ALA A 93 -5.35 -14.16 -16.41
N GLN A 94 -4.81 -13.36 -15.48
CA GLN A 94 -5.53 -12.97 -14.26
C GLN A 94 -6.84 -12.22 -14.55
N LYS A 95 -6.84 -11.31 -15.56
CA LYS A 95 -8.06 -10.63 -15.99
C LYS A 95 -9.08 -11.61 -16.55
N THR A 96 -8.66 -12.55 -17.40
CA THR A 96 -9.57 -13.55 -17.95
C THR A 96 -10.14 -14.46 -16.88
N ASP A 97 -9.34 -14.85 -15.89
CA ASP A 97 -9.80 -15.72 -14.80
C ASP A 97 -10.79 -14.99 -13.88
N ARG A 98 -10.55 -13.70 -13.59
CA ARG A 98 -11.51 -12.85 -12.86
C ARG A 98 -12.83 -12.66 -13.60
N ILE A 99 -12.78 -12.55 -14.93
CA ILE A 99 -13.99 -12.42 -15.74
C ILE A 99 -14.76 -13.74 -15.76
N LYS A 100 -14.05 -14.88 -15.89
CA LYS A 100 -14.67 -16.21 -15.88
C LYS A 100 -15.24 -16.60 -14.51
N SER A 101 -14.60 -16.18 -13.41
CA SER A 101 -15.07 -16.48 -12.05
C SER A 101 -16.29 -15.64 -11.65
N ARG A 102 -16.49 -14.48 -12.28
CA ARG A 102 -17.67 -13.66 -12.04
C ARG A 102 -18.88 -14.31 -12.73
N LYS A 103 -19.77 -14.91 -11.92
CA LYS A 103 -21.08 -15.38 -12.40
C LYS A 103 -21.79 -14.21 -13.11
N PRO A 104 -22.35 -14.40 -14.32
CA PRO A 104 -23.13 -13.36 -14.96
C PRO A 104 -24.29 -13.03 -14.03
N THR A 105 -24.37 -11.76 -13.59
CA THR A 105 -25.54 -11.27 -12.89
C THR A 105 -26.70 -11.43 -13.85
N GLN A 106 -27.67 -12.27 -13.52
CA GLN A 106 -28.87 -12.44 -14.33
C GLN A 106 -29.49 -11.05 -14.52
N ILE A 107 -29.40 -10.53 -15.73
CA ILE A 107 -30.06 -9.29 -16.11
C ILE A 107 -31.55 -9.62 -16.05
N LYS A 108 -32.22 -9.22 -14.96
CA LYS A 108 -33.67 -9.35 -14.89
C LYS A 108 -34.25 -8.52 -16.02
N THR A 109 -35.00 -9.16 -16.91
CA THR A 109 -35.73 -8.47 -17.96
C THR A 109 -36.69 -7.48 -17.30
N ILE A 110 -36.58 -6.20 -17.66
CA ILE A 110 -37.45 -5.15 -17.12
C ILE A 110 -38.87 -5.43 -17.61
N ASP A 111 -39.78 -5.68 -16.67
CA ASP A 111 -41.19 -5.83 -16.97
C ASP A 111 -41.79 -4.45 -17.30
N ARG A 112 -42.30 -4.32 -18.53
CA ARG A 112 -42.90 -3.06 -19.03
C ARG A 112 -44.19 -2.70 -18.29
N MET A 113 -44.82 -3.65 -17.61
CA MET A 113 -46.06 -3.44 -16.85
C MET A 113 -45.80 -3.09 -15.38
N LYS A 114 -44.54 -3.08 -14.92
CA LYS A 114 -44.14 -2.73 -13.56
C LYS A 114 -43.44 -1.38 -13.51
N THR A 115 -43.97 -0.48 -12.68
CA THR A 115 -43.34 0.81 -12.39
C THR A 115 -42.10 0.64 -11.49
N THR A 116 -41.20 1.63 -11.50
CA THR A 116 -40.00 1.66 -10.63
C THR A 116 -40.34 1.65 -9.14
N THR A 117 -41.57 2.03 -8.78
CA THR A 117 -42.14 2.01 -7.43
C THR A 117 -42.83 0.68 -7.08
N GLY A 118 -42.82 -0.32 -7.97
CA GLY A 118 -43.37 -1.65 -7.73
C GLY A 118 -44.89 -1.80 -7.96
N ARG A 119 -45.55 -0.84 -8.60
CA ARG A 119 -46.98 -0.94 -8.99
C ARG A 119 -47.14 -1.51 -10.39
N GLU A 120 -48.17 -2.33 -10.59
CA GLU A 120 -48.54 -2.95 -11.87
C GLU A 120 -49.72 -2.22 -12.52
N LEU A 121 -49.68 -2.08 -13.86
CA LEU A 121 -50.80 -1.55 -14.65
C LEU A 121 -51.92 -2.59 -14.75
N VAL A 122 -53.10 -2.27 -14.21
CA VAL A 122 -54.32 -3.09 -14.35
C VAL A 122 -55.16 -2.52 -15.50
N PRO A 123 -55.53 -3.31 -16.53
CA PRO A 123 -56.45 -2.85 -17.56
C PRO A 123 -57.85 -2.65 -16.98
N LEU A 124 -58.50 -1.55 -17.37
CA LEU A 124 -59.90 -1.23 -17.06
C LEU A 124 -60.86 -1.99 -17.97
#